data_AF-A0A956KFW8-F1
#
_entry.id   AF-A0A956KFW8-F1
#
_cell.length_a   1.000
_cell.length_b   1.000
_cell.length_c   1.000
_cell.angle_alpha   90.00
_cell.angle_beta   90.00
_cell.angle_gamma   90.00
#
_symmetry.space_group_name_H-M   'P 1'
#
loop_
_entity.id
_entity.type
_entity.pdbx_description
1 polymer ?
#
loop_
_entity_poly.entity_id
_entity_poly.type
_entity_poly.pdbx_seq_one_letter_code
_entity_poly.pdbx_strand_id
1 'polypeptide(L)'
;MKQLSAAEVHAQKVAELGLDPNAHDLTSIEAVAGALRRAASSQCPCTPSTLVRGVVRPMRGLVQDVDAFKVLVKETLDTMIAYGDILEHGDVEGDPGHRAATLLYAAPPGFVARESGAVILLGVTADQLSALPEDLEARIEYAKHLRRLSPGPGEELRSELLQLGLIETSYRAWLRAPQPETAAQHIARLDRLLDAAQPSRDVPGLSLLDPAKGVRYYRGRWIDPRAQSGRFVARRSQAYGADLWCYVEMRDGNPERIIDLPVAGSRWRGYDEAWHLQMAVDALRGEPQQFRIRPGPEDARVMELFSPVPMWARRRWDAVGEPVSASGCLFAYQLKDAELAEELRFAREALWLNEVVGSRQRP
;
A
#
# COMPACT_ATOMS: atom_id res chain seq x y z
N MET A 1 -43.72 2.35 -17.80
CA MET A 1 -42.34 2.13 -17.29
C MET A 1 -41.55 1.40 -18.36
N LYS A 2 -40.47 2.00 -18.88
CA LYS A 2 -39.55 1.29 -19.79
C LYS A 2 -38.78 0.26 -18.96
N GLN A 3 -38.80 -1.02 -19.35
CA GLN A 3 -37.90 -2.02 -18.77
C GLN A 3 -36.51 -1.80 -19.35
N LEU A 4 -35.51 -1.64 -18.49
CA LEU A 4 -34.11 -1.52 -18.88
C LEU A 4 -33.48 -2.91 -18.88
N SER A 5 -32.62 -3.15 -19.87
CA SER A 5 -31.71 -4.30 -19.88
C SER A 5 -30.62 -4.14 -18.81
N ALA A 6 -29.97 -5.24 -18.43
CA ALA A 6 -28.84 -5.19 -17.49
C ALA A 6 -27.70 -4.27 -18.00
N ALA A 7 -27.42 -4.29 -19.31
CA ALA A 7 -26.43 -3.42 -19.92
C ALA A 7 -26.80 -1.93 -19.82
N GLU A 8 -28.07 -1.57 -20.05
CA GLU A 8 -28.55 -0.19 -19.87
C GLU A 8 -28.45 0.25 -18.40
N VAL A 9 -28.76 -0.64 -17.44
CA VAL A 9 -28.61 -0.35 -16.01
C VAL A 9 -27.14 -0.13 -15.66
N HIS A 10 -26.23 -0.99 -16.14
CA HIS A 10 -24.79 -0.81 -15.93
C HIS A 10 -24.32 0.54 -16.46
N ALA A 11 -24.62 0.85 -17.72
CA ALA A 11 -24.16 2.09 -18.33
C ALA A 11 -24.71 3.34 -17.62
N GLN A 12 -26.00 3.35 -17.28
CA GLN A 12 -26.61 4.48 -16.59
C GLN A 12 -26.02 4.68 -15.19
N LYS A 13 -25.82 3.60 -14.43
CA LYS A 13 -25.29 3.69 -13.05
C LYS A 13 -23.81 4.00 -13.00
N VAL A 14 -23.03 3.58 -13.98
CA VAL A 14 -21.62 3.98 -14.13
C VAL A 14 -21.53 5.49 -14.43
N ALA A 15 -22.35 6.02 -15.34
CA ALA A 15 -22.42 7.45 -15.61
C ALA A 15 -22.85 8.26 -14.38
N GLU A 16 -23.85 7.78 -13.62
CA GLU A 16 -24.26 8.42 -12.37
C GLU A 16 -23.13 8.46 -11.32
N LEU A 17 -22.13 7.58 -11.39
CA LEU A 17 -20.95 7.58 -10.52
C LEU A 17 -19.83 8.50 -11.04
N GLY A 18 -20.03 9.21 -12.15
CA GLY A 18 -19.03 10.09 -12.77
C GLY A 18 -17.97 9.34 -13.58
N LEU A 19 -18.24 8.10 -14.01
CA LEU A 19 -17.32 7.26 -14.78
C LEU A 19 -17.79 7.09 -16.22
N ASP A 20 -16.87 6.81 -17.15
CA ASP A 20 -17.20 6.52 -18.55
C ASP A 20 -17.85 5.12 -18.70
N PRO A 21 -19.13 5.04 -19.13
CA PRO A 21 -19.83 3.77 -19.34
C PRO A 21 -19.23 2.86 -20.41
N ASN A 22 -18.38 3.40 -21.29
CA ASN A 22 -17.73 2.60 -22.33
C ASN A 22 -16.43 1.96 -21.83
N ALA A 23 -15.82 2.52 -20.79
CA ALA A 23 -14.58 2.03 -20.20
C ALA A 23 -14.81 1.14 -18.96
N HIS A 24 -15.91 1.39 -18.24
CA HIS A 24 -16.20 0.73 -16.96
C HIS A 24 -17.60 0.13 -16.92
N ASP A 25 -17.75 -0.94 -16.15
CA ASP A 25 -19.03 -1.48 -15.72
C ASP A 25 -19.15 -1.44 -14.19
N LEU A 26 -20.32 -1.80 -13.64
CA LEU A 26 -20.55 -1.82 -12.18
C LEU A 26 -19.72 -2.87 -11.41
N THR A 27 -18.96 -3.72 -12.10
CA THR A 27 -18.05 -4.70 -11.51
C THR A 27 -16.59 -4.27 -11.58
N SER A 28 -16.29 -3.15 -12.23
CA SER A 28 -14.97 -2.51 -12.17
C SER A 28 -14.63 -1.99 -10.76
N ILE A 29 -13.35 -1.93 -10.43
CA ILE A 29 -12.89 -1.44 -9.12
C ILE A 29 -13.29 0.03 -8.94
N GLU A 30 -13.21 0.83 -10.00
CA GLU A 30 -13.59 2.23 -10.04
C GLU A 30 -15.06 2.41 -9.66
N ALA A 31 -15.96 1.64 -10.29
CA ALA A 31 -17.39 1.71 -9.99
C ALA A 31 -17.70 1.21 -8.56
N VAL A 32 -17.04 0.13 -8.12
CA VAL A 32 -17.18 -0.36 -6.74
C VAL A 32 -16.71 0.68 -5.72
N ALA A 33 -15.58 1.34 -5.96
CA ALA A 33 -15.07 2.40 -5.09
C ALA A 33 -16.02 3.60 -5.07
N GLY A 34 -16.54 4.04 -6.23
CA GLY A 34 -17.55 5.10 -6.32
C GLY A 34 -18.83 4.75 -5.54
N ALA A 35 -19.32 3.52 -5.70
CA ALA A 35 -20.49 3.03 -4.97
C ALA A 35 -20.26 2.96 -3.45
N LEU A 36 -19.07 2.55 -3.01
CA LEU A 36 -18.69 2.54 -1.60
C LEU A 36 -18.60 3.95 -1.02
N ARG A 37 -18.03 4.93 -1.75
CA ARG A 37 -18.03 6.34 -1.32
C ARG A 37 -19.45 6.88 -1.16
N ARG A 38 -20.32 6.60 -2.13
CA ARG A 38 -21.75 6.98 -2.09
C ARG A 38 -22.49 6.31 -0.93
N ALA A 39 -22.21 5.05 -0.64
CA ALA A 39 -22.79 4.37 0.51
C ALA A 39 -22.27 4.98 1.83
N ALA A 40 -20.97 5.23 1.92
CA ALA A 40 -20.32 5.82 3.10
C ALA A 40 -20.83 7.23 3.41
N SER A 41 -21.12 8.06 2.39
CA SER A 41 -21.60 9.44 2.60
C SER A 41 -22.94 9.51 3.32
N SER A 42 -23.75 8.45 3.27
CA SER A 42 -25.09 8.39 3.86
C SER A 42 -25.22 7.41 5.02
N GLN A 43 -24.35 6.39 5.11
CA GLN A 43 -24.45 5.32 6.09
C GLN A 43 -23.41 5.42 7.21
N CYS A 44 -22.32 6.16 7.04
CA CYS A 44 -21.34 6.33 8.11
C CYS A 44 -21.90 7.25 9.23
N PRO A 45 -21.61 6.96 10.51
CA PRO A 45 -20.79 5.84 10.99
C PRO A 45 -21.52 4.49 10.95
N CYS A 46 -20.83 3.42 10.52
CA CYS A 46 -21.42 2.08 10.45
C CYS A 46 -20.38 0.94 10.51
N THR A 47 -20.84 -0.31 10.55
CA THR A 47 -19.94 -1.48 10.49
C THR A 47 -19.48 -1.76 9.05
N PRO A 48 -18.32 -2.42 8.83
CA PRO A 48 -17.88 -2.84 7.50
C PRO A 48 -18.92 -3.68 6.75
N SER A 49 -19.63 -4.54 7.46
CA SER A 49 -20.68 -5.39 6.87
C SER A 49 -21.89 -4.60 6.38
N THR A 50 -22.13 -3.41 6.93
CA THR A 50 -23.21 -2.50 6.51
C THR A 50 -22.89 -1.89 5.16
N LEU A 51 -21.71 -1.29 4.98
CA LEU A 51 -21.28 -0.73 3.68
C LEU A 51 -21.23 -1.80 2.58
N VAL A 52 -20.60 -2.94 2.87
CA VAL A 52 -20.52 -4.05 1.89
C VAL A 52 -21.92 -4.50 1.47
N ARG A 53 -22.86 -4.62 2.42
CA ARG A 53 -24.25 -4.98 2.12
C ARG A 53 -24.94 -3.89 1.29
N GLY A 54 -24.68 -2.61 1.59
CA GLY A 54 -25.22 -1.46 0.86
C GLY A 54 -24.88 -1.49 -0.63
N VAL A 55 -23.70 -1.99 -0.98
CA VAL A 55 -23.24 -2.12 -2.39
C VAL A 55 -23.62 -3.47 -3.00
N VAL A 56 -23.52 -4.57 -2.26
CA VAL A 56 -23.79 -5.93 -2.80
C VAL A 56 -25.28 -6.20 -3.03
N ARG A 57 -26.16 -5.71 -2.14
CA ARG A 57 -27.60 -6.02 -2.22
C ARG A 57 -28.25 -5.49 -3.51
N PRO A 58 -28.01 -4.25 -3.96
CA PRO A 58 -28.55 -3.74 -5.22
C PRO A 58 -28.06 -4.49 -6.47
N MET A 59 -26.91 -5.15 -6.39
CA MET A 59 -26.29 -5.85 -7.53
C MET A 59 -26.82 -7.27 -7.76
N ARG A 60 -27.69 -7.77 -6.86
CA ARG A 60 -28.30 -9.10 -7.01
C ARG A 60 -29.16 -9.16 -8.27
N GLY A 61 -28.83 -10.07 -9.18
CA GLY A 61 -29.49 -10.22 -10.48
C GLY A 61 -28.91 -9.33 -11.59
N LEU A 62 -27.94 -8.45 -11.28
CA LEU A 62 -27.15 -7.71 -12.26
C LEU A 62 -25.77 -8.33 -12.48
N VAL A 63 -25.21 -8.99 -11.45
CA VAL A 63 -23.95 -9.74 -11.54
C VAL A 63 -24.19 -11.23 -11.67
N GLN A 64 -23.28 -11.93 -12.36
CA GLN A 64 -23.33 -13.38 -12.55
C GLN A 64 -23.01 -14.14 -11.25
N ASP A 65 -22.00 -13.67 -10.50
CA ASP A 65 -21.55 -14.27 -9.25
C ASP A 65 -21.53 -13.22 -8.13
N VAL A 66 -22.52 -13.33 -7.23
CA VAL A 66 -22.69 -12.41 -6.10
C VAL A 66 -21.63 -12.61 -5.03
N ASP A 67 -21.13 -13.84 -4.86
CA ASP A 67 -20.12 -14.14 -3.83
C ASP A 67 -18.75 -13.62 -4.26
N ALA A 68 -18.37 -13.80 -5.53
CA ALA A 68 -17.16 -13.19 -6.09
C ALA A 68 -17.24 -11.66 -6.03
N PHE A 69 -18.39 -11.07 -6.41
CA PHE A 69 -18.58 -9.62 -6.32
C PHE A 69 -18.47 -9.10 -4.87
N LYS A 70 -19.00 -9.85 -3.90
CA LYS A 70 -18.88 -9.51 -2.47
C LYS A 70 -17.43 -9.54 -1.99
N VAL A 71 -16.59 -10.45 -2.51
CA VAL A 71 -15.15 -10.45 -2.22
C VAL A 71 -14.50 -9.18 -2.77
N LEU A 72 -14.76 -8.84 -4.04
CA LEU A 72 -14.27 -7.62 -4.67
C LEU A 72 -14.64 -6.35 -3.88
N VAL A 73 -15.90 -6.24 -3.43
CA VAL A 73 -16.36 -5.08 -2.62
C VAL A 73 -15.60 -5.00 -1.30
N LYS A 74 -15.34 -6.13 -0.63
CA LYS A 74 -14.56 -6.15 0.62
C LYS A 74 -13.11 -5.74 0.39
N GLU A 75 -12.46 -6.29 -0.63
CA GLU A 75 -11.08 -5.95 -0.97
C GLU A 75 -10.93 -4.48 -1.35
N THR A 76 -11.91 -3.94 -2.08
CA THR A 76 -11.94 -2.51 -2.44
C THR A 76 -12.15 -1.64 -1.20
N LEU A 77 -13.05 -2.04 -0.28
CA LEU A 77 -13.25 -1.34 1.00
C LEU A 77 -11.98 -1.34 1.86
N ASP A 78 -11.33 -2.49 2.02
CA ASP A 78 -10.07 -2.61 2.76
C ASP A 78 -8.99 -1.69 2.16
N THR A 79 -9.00 -1.56 0.84
CA THR A 79 -8.10 -0.66 0.12
C THR A 79 -8.48 0.82 0.35
N MET A 80 -9.76 1.19 0.29
CA MET A 80 -10.22 2.55 0.59
C MET A 80 -9.90 2.97 2.03
N ILE A 81 -9.97 2.05 3.00
CA ILE A 81 -9.52 2.28 4.38
C ILE A 81 -8.00 2.51 4.42
N ALA A 82 -7.24 1.67 3.71
CA ALA A 82 -5.79 1.77 3.64
C ALA A 82 -5.28 3.07 3.01
N TYR A 83 -6.04 3.65 2.08
CA TYR A 83 -5.73 4.88 1.35
C TYR A 83 -6.45 6.12 1.93
N GLY A 84 -7.28 5.97 2.97
CA GLY A 84 -7.79 7.11 3.74
C GLY A 84 -9.07 7.75 3.21
N ASP A 85 -9.84 7.08 2.35
CA ASP A 85 -11.21 7.51 2.04
C ASP A 85 -12.17 7.22 3.21
N ILE A 86 -11.88 6.16 3.96
CA ILE A 86 -12.68 5.69 5.09
C ILE A 86 -11.75 5.50 6.29
N LEU A 87 -12.17 5.95 7.47
CA LEU A 87 -11.44 5.78 8.73
C LEU A 87 -12.02 4.61 9.50
N GLU A 88 -11.14 3.77 10.04
CA GLU A 88 -11.50 2.64 10.90
C GLU A 88 -11.15 2.97 12.36
N HIS A 89 -12.15 2.91 13.24
CA HIS A 89 -11.98 3.09 14.69
C HIS A 89 -12.53 1.88 15.43
N GLY A 90 -11.75 1.36 16.38
CA GLY A 90 -12.25 0.39 17.35
C GLY A 90 -13.00 1.12 18.46
N ASP A 91 -14.17 0.60 18.84
CA ASP A 91 -14.92 1.09 19.99
C ASP A 91 -14.11 0.89 21.29
N VAL A 92 -13.67 1.98 21.91
CA VAL A 92 -12.82 1.92 23.12
C VAL A 92 -13.67 1.66 24.38
N GLU A 93 -15.00 1.68 24.28
CA GLU A 93 -15.93 1.52 25.42
C GLU A 93 -16.35 0.06 25.70
N GLY A 94 -15.41 -0.89 25.58
CA GLY A 94 -15.65 -2.31 25.86
C GLY A 94 -15.06 -2.79 27.19
N ASP A 95 -15.90 -3.43 28.01
CA ASP A 95 -15.52 -4.25 29.18
C ASP A 95 -14.41 -5.26 28.80
N PRO A 96 -13.45 -5.65 29.69
CA PRO A 96 -12.25 -6.45 29.39
C PRO A 96 -12.45 -7.89 28.86
N GLY A 97 -13.61 -8.21 28.29
CA GLY A 97 -13.95 -9.49 27.66
C GLY A 97 -14.68 -9.37 26.31
N HIS A 98 -15.02 -8.16 25.84
CA HIS A 98 -15.69 -7.96 24.55
C HIS A 98 -14.74 -7.34 23.53
N ARG A 99 -14.61 -7.95 22.34
CA ARG A 99 -13.93 -7.31 21.21
C ARG A 99 -14.70 -6.03 20.88
N ALA A 100 -14.03 -4.89 21.04
CA ALA A 100 -14.43 -3.59 20.50
C ALA A 100 -15.07 -3.75 19.12
N ALA A 101 -16.30 -3.27 18.93
CA ALA A 101 -16.90 -3.24 17.61
C ALA A 101 -16.12 -2.26 16.74
N THR A 102 -15.69 -2.69 15.57
CA THR A 102 -15.03 -1.80 14.59
C THR A 102 -16.08 -0.99 13.86
N LEU A 103 -15.99 0.34 13.96
CA LEU A 103 -16.82 1.29 13.22
C LEU A 103 -16.01 1.99 12.14
N LEU A 104 -16.67 2.24 11.02
CA LEU A 104 -16.17 2.98 9.87
C LEU A 104 -16.77 4.38 9.84
N TYR A 105 -15.95 5.36 9.55
CA TYR A 105 -16.32 6.77 9.39
C TYR A 105 -15.90 7.23 8.00
N ALA A 106 -16.71 8.07 7.35
CA ALA A 106 -16.29 8.80 6.16
C ALA A 106 -15.15 9.74 6.55
N ALA A 107 -13.99 9.64 5.89
CA ALA A 107 -12.92 10.61 6.11
C ALA A 107 -13.32 11.97 5.50
N PRO A 108 -12.97 13.10 6.14
CA PRO A 108 -13.27 14.41 5.58
C PRO A 108 -12.56 14.60 4.23
N PRO A 109 -13.12 15.42 3.32
CA PRO A 109 -12.47 15.76 2.06
C PRO A 109 -11.06 16.32 2.30
N GLY A 110 -10.09 15.70 1.65
CA GLY A 110 -8.69 16.06 1.81
C GLY A 110 -7.90 15.70 0.56
N PHE A 111 -6.62 16.01 0.59
CA PHE A 111 -5.73 15.67 -0.51
C PHE A 111 -4.30 15.44 -0.05
N VAL A 112 -3.52 14.80 -0.92
CA VAL A 112 -2.09 14.64 -0.77
C VAL A 112 -1.41 15.27 -1.99
N ALA A 113 -0.56 16.26 -1.75
CA ALA A 113 0.20 16.92 -2.82
C ALA A 113 1.44 16.12 -3.25
N ARG A 114 1.80 16.28 -4.52
CA ARG A 114 2.99 15.71 -5.18
C ARG A 114 3.92 16.82 -5.64
N GLU A 115 5.19 16.49 -5.88
CA GLU A 115 6.14 17.48 -6.42
C GLU A 115 5.86 17.85 -7.88
N SER A 116 5.18 16.97 -8.62
CA SER A 116 4.69 17.25 -9.98
C SER A 116 3.57 18.30 -10.03
N GLY A 117 3.06 18.74 -8.87
CA GLY A 117 1.85 19.55 -8.75
C GLY A 117 0.56 18.73 -8.81
N ALA A 118 0.63 17.44 -9.12
CA ALA A 118 -0.52 16.55 -9.03
C ALA A 118 -0.96 16.36 -7.57
N VAL A 119 -2.22 15.97 -7.40
CA VAL A 119 -2.81 15.73 -6.09
C VAL A 119 -3.62 14.44 -6.11
N ILE A 120 -3.62 13.74 -4.98
CA ILE A 120 -4.46 12.56 -4.74
C ILE A 120 -5.59 12.99 -3.82
N LEU A 121 -6.83 12.84 -4.26
CA LEU A 121 -8.01 13.23 -3.50
C LEU A 121 -8.41 12.12 -2.53
N LEU A 122 -8.68 12.50 -1.29
CA LEU A 122 -9.04 11.63 -0.18
C LEU A 122 -10.43 11.98 0.36
N GLY A 123 -11.02 11.01 1.04
CA GLY A 123 -12.22 11.18 1.84
C GLY A 123 -13.51 11.14 1.04
N VAL A 124 -14.62 11.26 1.74
CA VAL A 124 -15.96 11.13 1.18
C VAL A 124 -16.72 12.42 1.47
N THR A 125 -17.25 13.04 0.42
CA THR A 125 -18.12 14.19 0.57
C THR A 125 -19.53 13.77 0.99
N ALA A 126 -20.17 14.57 1.85
CA ALA A 126 -21.54 14.32 2.27
C ALA A 126 -22.51 14.52 1.11
N ASP A 127 -23.60 13.75 1.11
CA ASP A 127 -24.75 13.91 0.19
C ASP A 127 -24.43 13.91 -1.32
N GLN A 128 -23.26 13.38 -1.71
CA GLN A 128 -22.77 13.39 -3.09
C GLN A 128 -22.57 14.81 -3.68
N LEU A 129 -22.54 15.84 -2.83
CA LEU A 129 -22.14 17.17 -3.26
C LEU A 129 -20.62 17.16 -3.37
N SER A 130 -20.10 17.32 -4.58
CA SER A 130 -18.67 17.51 -4.76
C SER A 130 -18.20 18.75 -4.00
N ALA A 131 -17.07 18.62 -3.30
CA ALA A 131 -16.41 19.76 -2.67
C ALA A 131 -15.63 20.59 -3.70
N LEU A 132 -15.56 20.13 -4.95
CA LEU A 132 -14.79 20.74 -6.01
C LEU A 132 -15.72 21.44 -7.00
N PRO A 133 -15.28 22.57 -7.59
CA PRO A 133 -15.88 23.14 -8.79
C PRO A 133 -15.98 22.14 -9.95
N GLU A 134 -16.97 22.31 -10.82
CA GLU A 134 -17.31 21.39 -11.91
C GLU A 134 -16.13 21.15 -12.88
N ASP A 135 -15.32 22.17 -13.12
CA ASP A 135 -14.13 22.10 -13.97
C ASP A 135 -13.02 21.23 -13.39
N LEU A 136 -12.82 21.26 -12.06
CA LEU A 136 -11.89 20.35 -11.39
C LEU A 136 -12.45 18.93 -11.31
N GLU A 137 -13.75 18.79 -11.05
CA GLU A 137 -14.41 17.48 -10.96
C GLU A 137 -14.37 16.72 -12.29
N ALA A 138 -14.59 17.42 -13.41
CA ALA A 138 -14.51 16.85 -14.75
C ALA A 138 -13.09 16.34 -15.13
N ARG A 139 -12.06 16.77 -14.41
CA ARG A 139 -10.65 16.40 -14.64
C ARG A 139 -10.15 15.30 -13.71
N ILE A 140 -10.99 14.78 -12.80
CA ILE A 140 -10.60 13.70 -11.90
C ILE A 140 -10.32 12.44 -12.71
N GLU A 141 -9.09 11.96 -12.64
CA GLU A 141 -8.70 10.64 -13.13
C GLU A 141 -9.02 9.61 -12.05
N TYR A 142 -9.94 8.70 -12.37
CA TYR A 142 -10.25 7.54 -11.53
C TYR A 142 -9.35 6.37 -11.92
N ALA A 143 -8.43 6.00 -11.04
CA ALA A 143 -7.51 4.88 -11.24
C ALA A 143 -7.71 3.85 -10.15
N LYS A 144 -8.43 2.76 -10.44
CA LYS A 144 -8.89 1.77 -9.45
C LYS A 144 -9.69 2.44 -8.34
N HIS A 145 -9.17 2.45 -7.13
CA HIS A 145 -9.79 3.07 -5.96
C HIS A 145 -9.28 4.50 -5.73
N LEU A 146 -8.37 5.03 -6.55
CA LEU A 146 -7.79 6.36 -6.37
C LEU A 146 -8.49 7.41 -7.23
N ARG A 147 -8.41 8.65 -6.76
CA ARG A 147 -8.81 9.85 -7.51
C ARG A 147 -7.59 10.75 -7.61
N ARG A 148 -7.16 11.05 -8.82
CA ARG A 148 -6.00 11.89 -9.10
C ARG A 148 -6.45 13.13 -9.86
N LEU A 149 -5.80 14.24 -9.59
CA LEU A 149 -5.97 15.47 -10.36
C LEU A 149 -4.59 15.98 -10.74
N SER A 150 -4.37 16.15 -12.04
CA SER A 150 -3.10 16.68 -12.58
C SER A 150 -3.27 18.17 -12.86
N PRO A 151 -2.24 19.00 -12.61
CA PRO A 151 -2.35 20.44 -12.80
C PRO A 151 -2.43 20.79 -14.28
N GLY A 152 -3.22 21.81 -14.59
CA GLY A 152 -3.23 22.48 -15.87
C GLY A 152 -2.03 23.43 -16.01
N PRO A 153 -1.80 24.01 -17.20
CA PRO A 153 -0.69 24.93 -17.41
C PRO A 153 -0.77 26.16 -16.48
N GLY A 154 0.21 26.29 -15.58
CA GLY A 154 0.29 27.41 -14.63
C GLY A 154 -0.69 27.34 -13.45
N GLU A 155 -1.40 26.23 -13.29
CA GLU A 155 -2.34 26.01 -12.19
C GLU A 155 -1.62 25.60 -10.90
N GLU A 156 -2.04 26.18 -9.78
CA GLU A 156 -1.50 25.89 -8.44
C GLU A 156 -2.53 25.09 -7.63
N LEU A 157 -2.78 23.85 -8.03
CA LEU A 157 -3.82 22.97 -7.47
C LEU A 157 -3.80 22.91 -5.94
N ARG A 158 -2.61 22.84 -5.33
CA ARG A 158 -2.48 22.81 -3.87
C ARG A 158 -3.10 24.05 -3.22
N SER A 159 -2.84 25.24 -3.78
CA SER A 159 -3.39 26.50 -3.24
C SER A 159 -4.90 26.55 -3.43
N GLU A 160 -5.39 26.16 -4.59
CA GLU A 160 -6.82 26.15 -4.91
C GLU A 160 -7.60 25.20 -3.99
N LEU A 161 -7.11 23.96 -3.79
CA LEU A 161 -7.76 22.99 -2.90
C LEU A 161 -7.75 23.43 -1.43
N LEU A 162 -6.69 24.12 -0.97
CA LEU A 162 -6.67 24.72 0.36
C LEU A 162 -7.71 25.85 0.50
N GLN A 163 -7.89 26.68 -0.53
CA GLN A 163 -8.90 27.74 -0.53
C GLN A 163 -10.33 27.17 -0.53
N LEU A 164 -10.53 26.01 -1.15
CA LEU A 164 -11.79 25.24 -1.09
C LEU A 164 -12.01 24.54 0.26
N GLY A 165 -11.05 24.63 1.19
CA GLY A 165 -11.16 24.09 2.54
C GLY A 165 -10.82 22.60 2.67
N LEU A 166 -10.20 21.99 1.65
CA LEU A 166 -9.75 20.61 1.76
C LEU A 166 -8.52 20.51 2.68
N ILE A 167 -8.45 19.40 3.41
CA ILE A 167 -7.36 19.15 4.36
C ILE A 167 -6.18 18.54 3.62
N GLU A 168 -5.04 19.25 3.60
CA GLU A 168 -3.80 18.68 3.11
C GLU A 168 -3.22 17.68 4.13
N THR A 169 -2.99 16.45 3.68
CA THR A 169 -2.25 15.43 4.43
C THR A 169 -0.88 15.24 3.80
N SER A 170 0.19 15.33 4.59
CA SER A 170 1.53 15.05 4.08
C SER A 170 1.61 13.61 3.54
N TYR A 171 2.33 13.43 2.44
CA TYR A 171 2.47 12.13 1.78
C TYR A 171 3.00 11.03 2.73
N ARG A 172 3.93 11.39 3.63
CA ARG A 172 4.47 10.47 4.64
C ARG A 172 3.43 10.04 5.68
N ALA A 173 2.61 10.97 6.16
CA ALA A 173 1.55 10.68 7.13
C ALA A 173 0.49 9.76 6.50
N TRP A 174 0.10 10.07 5.27
CA TRP A 174 -0.85 9.27 4.49
C TRP A 174 -0.41 7.81 4.33
N LEU A 175 0.85 7.58 3.91
CA LEU A 175 1.39 6.22 3.77
C LEU A 175 1.72 5.53 5.08
N ARG A 176 1.62 6.22 6.22
CA ARG A 176 2.18 5.77 7.50
C ARG A 176 3.66 5.36 7.36
N ALA A 177 4.39 6.07 6.51
CA ALA A 177 5.77 5.77 6.16
C ALA A 177 6.73 6.07 7.33
N PRO A 178 7.92 5.42 7.38
CA PRO A 178 8.90 5.60 8.46
C PRO A 178 9.25 7.07 8.69
N GLN A 179 9.71 7.39 9.89
CA GLN A 179 10.44 8.65 10.07
C GLN A 179 11.76 8.56 9.27
N PRO A 180 12.24 9.68 8.70
CA PRO A 180 13.54 9.72 8.06
C PRO A 180 14.62 9.33 9.05
N GLU A 181 15.37 8.29 8.72
CA GLU A 181 16.50 7.79 9.49
C GLU A 181 17.50 7.14 8.54
N THR A 182 18.76 7.03 8.96
CA THR A 182 19.77 6.28 8.21
C THR A 182 19.61 4.77 8.45
N ALA A 183 20.11 3.94 7.54
CA ALA A 183 20.13 2.48 7.71
C ALA A 183 20.79 2.06 9.05
N ALA A 184 21.87 2.75 9.43
CA ALA A 184 22.56 2.51 10.70
C ALA A 184 21.70 2.85 11.92
N GLN A 185 20.96 3.98 11.89
CA GLN A 185 20.04 4.36 12.96
C GLN A 185 18.90 3.35 13.11
N HIS A 186 18.34 2.89 11.97
CA HIS A 186 17.29 1.89 11.96
C HIS A 186 17.76 0.59 12.62
N ILE A 187 18.90 0.04 12.18
CA ILE A 187 19.50 -1.17 12.75
C ILE A 187 19.78 -0.99 14.25
N ALA A 188 20.44 0.11 14.64
CA ALA A 188 20.77 0.38 16.04
C ALA A 188 19.54 0.44 16.97
N ARG A 189 18.37 0.82 16.44
CA ARG A 189 17.11 0.77 17.20
C ARG A 189 16.66 -0.67 17.45
N LEU A 190 16.68 -1.54 16.43
CA LEU A 190 16.29 -2.95 16.57
C LEU A 190 17.32 -3.74 17.38
N ASP A 191 18.60 -3.43 17.22
CA ASP A 191 19.70 -3.97 18.02
C ASP A 191 19.46 -3.76 19.51
N ARG A 192 19.12 -2.54 19.92
CA ARG A 192 18.80 -2.25 21.33
C ARG A 192 17.62 -3.07 21.87
N LEU A 193 16.61 -3.33 21.04
CA LEU A 193 15.47 -4.16 21.44
C LEU A 193 15.89 -5.63 21.56
N LEU A 194 16.69 -6.12 20.63
CA LEU A 194 17.21 -7.48 20.65
C LEU A 194 18.17 -7.69 21.83
N ASP A 195 19.01 -6.71 22.14
CA ASP A 195 19.95 -6.74 23.26
C ASP A 195 19.25 -6.77 24.62
N ALA A 196 18.07 -6.16 24.71
CA ALA A 196 17.20 -6.19 25.89
C ALA A 196 16.32 -7.46 25.97
N ALA A 197 16.24 -8.25 24.90
CA ALA A 197 15.44 -9.46 24.87
C ALA A 197 16.03 -10.54 25.78
N GLN A 198 15.16 -11.35 26.39
CA GLN A 198 15.60 -12.50 27.15
C GLN A 198 16.30 -13.52 26.23
N PRO A 199 17.31 -14.27 26.73
CA PRO A 199 17.92 -15.33 25.96
C PRO A 199 16.90 -16.32 25.42
N SER A 200 17.02 -16.62 24.14
CA SER A 200 16.19 -17.60 23.46
C SER A 200 16.71 -19.00 23.73
N ARG A 201 15.79 -19.96 23.87
CA ARG A 201 16.10 -21.39 23.77
C ARG A 201 15.88 -21.85 22.33
N ASP A 202 16.00 -23.15 22.10
CA ASP A 202 15.70 -23.78 20.80
C ASP A 202 14.47 -23.16 20.11
N VAL A 203 14.66 -22.64 18.90
CA VAL A 203 13.64 -21.98 18.09
C VAL A 203 13.32 -22.88 16.90
N PRO A 204 12.29 -23.73 16.98
CA PRO A 204 11.99 -24.68 15.92
C PRO A 204 11.55 -23.97 14.65
N GLY A 205 11.97 -24.52 13.50
CA GLY A 205 11.59 -24.01 12.18
C GLY A 205 12.19 -22.65 11.83
N LEU A 206 13.33 -22.30 12.44
CA LEU A 206 14.03 -21.05 12.14
C LEU A 206 14.64 -21.08 10.73
N SER A 207 14.37 -20.06 9.93
CA SER A 207 15.00 -19.82 8.62
C SER A 207 15.52 -18.39 8.57
N LEU A 208 16.77 -18.21 8.14
CA LEU A 208 17.46 -16.92 8.12
C LEU A 208 17.43 -16.31 6.72
N LEU A 209 17.27 -15.00 6.65
CA LEU A 209 17.46 -14.23 5.44
C LEU A 209 18.93 -13.79 5.37
N ASP A 210 19.71 -14.45 4.52
CA ASP A 210 21.16 -14.27 4.46
C ASP A 210 21.55 -12.97 3.73
N PRO A 211 22.22 -12.01 4.41
CA PRO A 211 22.73 -10.79 3.79
C PRO A 211 24.01 -10.99 2.97
N ALA A 212 24.65 -12.15 3.04
CA ALA A 212 25.80 -12.47 2.19
C ALA A 212 25.40 -12.96 0.78
N LYS A 213 24.14 -13.34 0.60
CA LYS A 213 23.60 -13.79 -0.71
C LYS A 213 23.13 -12.60 -1.55
N GLY A 214 23.27 -12.74 -2.87
CA GLY A 214 22.96 -11.68 -3.82
C GLY A 214 21.53 -11.13 -3.74
N VAL A 215 21.40 -9.80 -3.76
CA VAL A 215 20.13 -9.07 -3.56
C VAL A 215 19.13 -9.17 -4.71
N ARG A 216 19.52 -9.76 -5.85
CA ARG A 216 18.65 -9.87 -7.05
C ARG A 216 17.74 -11.09 -7.05
N TYR A 217 17.97 -12.06 -6.17
CA TYR A 217 17.18 -13.28 -6.09
C TYR A 217 16.72 -13.56 -4.66
N TYR A 218 15.69 -12.82 -4.24
CA TYR A 218 15.16 -12.85 -2.87
C TYR A 218 14.88 -14.28 -2.34
N ARG A 219 14.23 -15.15 -3.13
CA ARG A 219 13.92 -16.52 -2.69
C ARG A 219 15.17 -17.33 -2.36
N GLY A 220 16.26 -17.14 -3.09
CA GLY A 220 17.52 -17.85 -2.86
C GLY A 220 18.28 -17.38 -1.63
N ARG A 221 17.87 -16.29 -0.99
CA ARG A 221 18.51 -15.73 0.21
C ARG A 221 18.15 -16.46 1.49
N TRP A 222 17.02 -17.17 1.51
CA TRP A 222 16.60 -17.95 2.67
C TRP A 222 17.50 -19.19 2.87
N ILE A 223 17.91 -19.43 4.10
CA ILE A 223 18.76 -20.56 4.50
C ILE A 223 18.31 -21.14 5.84
N ASP A 224 18.64 -22.40 6.06
CA ASP A 224 18.54 -23.02 7.38
C ASP A 224 19.80 -22.68 8.21
N PRO A 225 19.65 -22.38 9.51
CA PRO A 225 20.77 -22.22 10.43
C PRO A 225 21.66 -23.47 10.45
N ARG A 226 22.98 -23.27 10.35
CA ARG A 226 24.00 -24.31 10.47
C ARG A 226 25.21 -23.87 11.29
N ALA A 227 25.88 -22.82 10.82
CA ALA A 227 27.11 -22.29 11.44
C ALA A 227 27.16 -20.76 11.39
N GLN A 228 26.01 -20.12 11.15
CA GLN A 228 25.91 -18.67 11.04
C GLN A 228 26.07 -18.02 12.42
N SER A 229 26.81 -16.92 12.44
CA SER A 229 26.99 -16.06 13.60
C SER A 229 26.70 -14.61 13.20
N GLY A 230 26.08 -13.85 14.09
CA GLY A 230 25.64 -12.47 13.83
C GLY A 230 24.12 -12.31 13.89
N ARG A 231 23.62 -11.16 13.45
CA ARG A 231 22.19 -10.81 13.55
C ARG A 231 21.50 -10.89 12.19
N PHE A 232 20.32 -11.52 12.15
CA PHE A 232 19.61 -11.84 10.92
C PHE A 232 18.12 -11.52 11.03
N VAL A 233 17.54 -11.04 9.94
CA VAL A 233 16.09 -11.16 9.73
C VAL A 233 15.78 -12.63 9.52
N ALA A 234 14.73 -13.14 10.15
CA ALA A 234 14.39 -14.55 10.12
C ALA A 234 12.88 -14.79 10.11
N ARG A 235 12.52 -16.05 9.87
CA ARG A 235 11.18 -16.58 10.07
C ARG A 235 11.25 -17.77 11.02
N ARG A 236 10.24 -17.93 11.86
CA ARG A 236 10.07 -19.10 12.72
C ARG A 236 8.65 -19.64 12.64
N SER A 237 8.51 -20.94 12.80
CA SER A 237 7.20 -21.58 12.83
C SER A 237 6.42 -21.19 14.09
N GLN A 238 5.10 -21.25 13.98
CA GLN A 238 4.17 -21.14 15.12
C GLN A 238 3.10 -22.23 15.03
N ALA A 239 2.46 -22.54 16.16
CA ALA A 239 1.51 -23.65 16.26
C ALA A 239 0.32 -23.53 15.29
N TYR A 240 -0.13 -22.31 15.02
CA TYR A 240 -1.24 -22.02 14.11
C TYR A 240 -0.94 -20.75 13.30
N GLY A 241 -1.29 -20.74 12.02
CA GLY A 241 -1.13 -19.58 11.14
C GLY A 241 0.17 -19.57 10.34
N ALA A 242 0.46 -18.45 9.68
CA ALA A 242 1.68 -18.27 8.87
C ALA A 242 2.92 -18.09 9.75
N ASP A 243 4.11 -18.41 9.26
CA ASP A 243 5.35 -18.19 10.01
C ASP A 243 5.50 -16.76 10.52
N LEU A 244 6.04 -16.62 11.72
CA LEU A 244 6.31 -15.32 12.33
C LEU A 244 7.63 -14.77 11.81
N TRP A 245 7.63 -13.48 11.48
CA TRP A 245 8.84 -12.75 11.20
C TRP A 245 9.54 -12.42 12.50
N CYS A 246 10.87 -12.43 12.50
CA CYS A 246 11.66 -12.15 13.68
C CYS A 246 13.02 -11.55 13.32
N TYR A 247 13.67 -10.97 14.31
CA TYR A 247 15.07 -10.56 14.27
C TYR A 247 15.82 -11.36 15.33
N VAL A 248 16.89 -12.05 14.92
CA VAL A 248 17.56 -13.07 15.73
C VAL A 248 19.07 -12.84 15.77
N GLU A 249 19.66 -12.99 16.95
CA GLU A 249 21.10 -13.08 17.14
C GLU A 249 21.50 -14.55 17.15
N MET A 250 22.46 -14.92 16.31
CA MET A 250 22.96 -16.27 16.13
C MET A 250 24.40 -16.37 16.60
N ARG A 251 24.76 -17.51 17.21
CA ARG A 251 26.13 -17.90 17.52
C ARG A 251 26.35 -19.36 17.15
N ASP A 252 27.26 -19.57 16.21
CA ASP A 252 27.68 -20.88 15.72
C ASP A 252 26.49 -21.77 15.35
N GLY A 253 25.50 -21.18 14.65
CA GLY A 253 24.28 -21.86 14.21
C GLY A 253 23.14 -21.91 15.24
N ASN A 254 23.35 -21.46 16.48
CA ASN A 254 22.36 -21.48 17.54
C ASN A 254 21.77 -20.08 17.80
N PRO A 255 20.45 -19.93 17.97
CA PRO A 255 19.85 -18.65 18.33
C PRO A 255 20.17 -18.29 19.79
N GLU A 256 20.70 -17.10 20.04
CA GLU A 256 20.97 -16.57 21.39
C GLU A 256 19.84 -15.68 21.91
N ARG A 257 19.29 -14.83 21.04
CA ARG A 257 18.21 -13.88 21.36
C ARG A 257 17.32 -13.69 20.15
N ILE A 258 16.04 -13.44 20.40
CA ILE A 258 15.04 -13.21 19.35
C ILE A 258 14.04 -12.15 19.77
N ILE A 259 13.61 -11.34 18.81
CA ILE A 259 12.40 -10.52 18.92
C ILE A 259 11.48 -10.85 17.75
N ASP A 260 10.19 -10.98 18.02
CA ASP A 260 9.19 -11.14 16.97
C ASP A 260 8.89 -9.79 16.32
N LEU A 261 8.60 -9.84 15.02
CA LEU A 261 8.12 -8.72 14.23
C LEU A 261 6.64 -8.97 13.88
N PRO A 262 5.77 -7.96 14.01
CA PRO A 262 6.11 -6.57 14.30
C PRO A 262 6.42 -6.34 15.79
N VAL A 263 7.33 -5.40 16.08
CA VAL A 263 7.61 -5.02 17.48
C VAL A 263 6.35 -4.46 18.14
N ALA A 264 6.20 -4.67 19.45
CA ALA A 264 5.01 -4.22 20.19
C ALA A 264 4.76 -2.71 20.00
N GLY A 265 3.52 -2.34 19.67
CA GLY A 265 3.14 -0.95 19.39
C GLY A 265 3.48 -0.48 17.97
N SER A 266 4.07 -1.34 17.12
CA SER A 266 4.24 -1.01 15.72
C SER A 266 2.92 -0.93 14.98
N ARG A 267 2.85 0.01 14.05
CA ARG A 267 1.75 0.20 13.11
C ARG A 267 1.88 -0.63 11.83
N TRP A 268 3.00 -1.35 11.67
CA TRP A 268 3.31 -2.12 10.46
C TRP A 268 3.12 -3.61 10.70
N ARG A 269 2.99 -4.37 9.61
CA ARG A 269 2.95 -5.83 9.68
C ARG A 269 4.37 -6.38 9.84
N GLY A 270 4.51 -7.59 10.38
CA GLY A 270 5.82 -8.18 10.65
C GLY A 270 6.72 -8.29 9.41
N TYR A 271 6.15 -8.59 8.25
CA TYR A 271 6.91 -8.62 7.00
C TYR A 271 7.37 -7.23 6.53
N ASP A 272 6.62 -6.16 6.83
CA ASP A 272 7.00 -4.79 6.45
C ASP A 272 8.22 -4.35 7.24
N GLU A 273 8.23 -4.62 8.55
CA GLU A 273 9.41 -4.39 9.40
C GLU A 273 10.60 -5.25 8.99
N ALA A 274 10.37 -6.53 8.73
CA ALA A 274 11.43 -7.45 8.34
C ALA A 274 12.09 -7.05 7.02
N TRP A 275 11.31 -6.67 6.00
CA TRP A 275 11.85 -6.22 4.73
C TRP A 275 12.59 -4.88 4.87
N HIS A 276 12.05 -3.92 5.63
CA HIS A 276 12.71 -2.64 5.86
C HIS A 276 14.03 -2.82 6.63
N LEU A 277 14.05 -3.68 7.64
CA LEU A 277 15.26 -4.04 8.38
C LEU A 277 16.29 -4.73 7.46
N GLN A 278 15.86 -5.67 6.62
CA GLN A 278 16.78 -6.32 5.67
C GLN A 278 17.39 -5.32 4.70
N MET A 279 16.62 -4.36 4.20
CA MET A 279 17.15 -3.28 3.33
C MET A 279 18.22 -2.47 4.05
N ALA A 280 17.99 -2.11 5.31
CA ALA A 280 18.98 -1.41 6.13
C ALA A 280 20.27 -2.24 6.28
N VAL A 281 20.14 -3.54 6.57
CA VAL A 281 21.28 -4.46 6.73
C VAL A 281 22.08 -4.56 5.43
N ASP A 282 21.39 -4.73 4.31
CA ASP A 282 22.01 -4.81 2.99
C ASP A 282 22.76 -3.50 2.66
N ALA A 283 22.14 -2.35 2.95
CA ALA A 283 22.75 -1.04 2.72
C ALA A 283 23.99 -0.79 3.61
N LEU A 284 23.91 -1.12 4.91
CA LEU A 284 25.03 -0.94 5.85
C LEU A 284 26.23 -1.83 5.49
N ARG A 285 25.99 -2.99 4.86
CA ARG A 285 27.04 -3.90 4.38
C ARG A 285 27.68 -3.47 3.06
N GLY A 286 27.23 -2.37 2.45
CA GLY A 286 27.75 -1.91 1.17
C GLY A 286 27.19 -2.66 -0.05
N GLU A 287 26.16 -3.50 0.15
CA GLU A 287 25.44 -4.20 -0.93
C GLU A 287 23.94 -3.86 -0.88
N PRO A 288 23.54 -2.58 -1.07
CA PRO A 288 22.13 -2.20 -1.00
C PRO A 288 21.27 -2.99 -2.00
N GLN A 289 20.02 -3.23 -1.62
CA GLN A 289 19.05 -3.82 -2.54
C GLN A 289 18.86 -2.93 -3.76
N GLN A 290 18.57 -3.59 -4.88
CA GLN A 290 18.68 -2.96 -6.20
C GLN A 290 17.32 -2.77 -6.86
N PHE A 291 17.24 -1.73 -7.68
CA PHE A 291 16.18 -1.54 -8.67
C PHE A 291 16.78 -1.14 -10.03
N ARG A 292 15.99 -1.22 -11.09
CA ARG A 292 16.40 -0.84 -12.46
C ARG A 292 15.33 0.02 -13.11
N ILE A 293 15.74 1.07 -13.82
CA ILE A 293 14.85 1.87 -14.66
C ILE A 293 15.03 1.47 -16.12
N ARG A 294 13.91 1.21 -16.82
CA ARG A 294 13.87 0.93 -18.25
C ARG A 294 12.97 1.95 -18.98
N PRO A 295 13.20 2.21 -20.28
CA PRO A 295 12.24 2.92 -21.11
C PRO A 295 10.87 2.23 -21.07
N GLY A 296 9.82 3.01 -20.88
CA GLY A 296 8.43 2.59 -21.02
C GLY A 296 7.81 3.14 -22.32
N PRO A 297 6.52 2.90 -22.56
CA PRO A 297 5.79 3.56 -23.64
C PRO A 297 5.67 5.07 -23.35
N GLU A 298 5.72 5.89 -24.41
CA GLU A 298 5.53 7.35 -24.35
C GLU A 298 6.41 8.02 -23.27
N ASP A 299 5.82 8.90 -22.46
CA ASP A 299 6.48 9.66 -21.40
C ASP A 299 6.50 8.90 -20.06
N ALA A 300 6.77 7.60 -20.12
CA ALA A 300 6.85 6.73 -18.95
C ALA A 300 8.17 5.97 -18.86
N ARG A 301 8.49 5.54 -17.63
CA ARG A 301 9.57 4.60 -17.34
C ARG A 301 9.06 3.44 -16.53
N VAL A 302 9.71 2.30 -16.69
CA VAL A 302 9.43 1.09 -15.91
C VAL A 302 10.48 0.96 -14.82
N MET A 303 10.05 1.04 -13.56
CA MET A 303 10.85 0.73 -12.39
C MET A 303 10.70 -0.75 -12.04
N GLU A 304 11.80 -1.50 -12.14
CA GLU A 304 11.87 -2.92 -11.80
C GLU A 304 12.54 -3.14 -10.46
N LEU A 305 11.94 -3.99 -9.62
CA LEU A 305 12.42 -4.27 -8.28
C LEU A 305 12.76 -5.75 -8.13
N PHE A 306 13.92 -6.05 -7.54
CA PHE A 306 14.43 -7.43 -7.41
C PHE A 306 14.24 -8.04 -6.02
N SER A 307 13.84 -7.22 -5.05
CA SER A 307 13.56 -7.61 -3.69
C SER A 307 12.19 -7.09 -3.26
N PRO A 308 11.51 -7.76 -2.31
CA PRO A 308 10.25 -7.28 -1.79
C PRO A 308 10.46 -5.95 -1.08
N VAL A 309 9.42 -5.12 -1.05
CA VAL A 309 9.43 -3.86 -0.31
C VAL A 309 8.26 -3.82 0.67
N PRO A 310 8.35 -3.02 1.74
CA PRO A 310 7.21 -2.80 2.60
C PRO A 310 5.97 -2.31 1.85
N MET A 311 4.78 -2.71 2.28
CA MET A 311 3.52 -2.37 1.63
C MET A 311 3.25 -0.87 1.60
N TRP A 312 3.75 -0.08 2.56
CA TRP A 312 3.67 1.38 2.49
C TRP A 312 4.46 1.96 1.30
N ALA A 313 5.54 1.32 0.87
CA ALA A 313 6.26 1.69 -0.35
C ALA A 313 5.54 1.20 -1.62
N ARG A 314 4.89 0.03 -1.59
CA ARG A 314 4.05 -0.39 -2.72
C ARG A 314 2.86 0.55 -2.93
N ARG A 315 2.18 0.93 -1.84
CA ARG A 315 1.07 1.89 -1.88
C ARG A 315 1.49 3.22 -2.48
N ARG A 316 2.72 3.66 -2.18
CA ARG A 316 3.32 4.84 -2.82
C ARG A 316 3.33 4.72 -4.35
N TRP A 317 3.80 3.60 -4.88
CA TRP A 317 3.89 3.41 -6.33
C TRP A 317 2.55 3.09 -6.98
N ASP A 318 1.68 2.33 -6.32
CA ASP A 318 0.28 2.15 -6.74
C ASP A 318 -0.45 3.51 -6.85
N ALA A 319 -0.05 4.50 -6.03
CA ALA A 319 -0.65 5.82 -6.02
C ALA A 319 -0.38 6.64 -7.29
N VAL A 320 0.73 6.40 -7.99
CA VAL A 320 1.19 7.24 -9.10
C VAL A 320 1.61 6.45 -10.35
N GLY A 321 1.51 5.13 -10.29
CA GLY A 321 1.94 4.23 -11.35
C GLY A 321 1.04 3.02 -11.49
N GLU A 322 1.32 2.25 -12.54
CA GLU A 322 0.60 1.02 -12.84
C GLU A 322 1.52 -0.19 -12.69
N PRO A 323 1.11 -1.24 -11.96
CA PRO A 323 1.82 -2.51 -11.95
C PRO A 323 1.91 -3.08 -13.37
N VAL A 324 3.10 -3.47 -13.79
CA VAL A 324 3.33 -4.07 -15.11
C VAL A 324 4.05 -5.42 -14.99
N SER A 325 3.69 -6.34 -15.88
CA SER A 325 4.37 -7.61 -16.01
C SER A 325 5.76 -7.41 -16.61
N ALA A 326 6.80 -7.84 -15.91
CA ALA A 326 8.18 -7.77 -16.36
C ALA A 326 8.91 -9.07 -16.00
N SER A 327 9.79 -9.51 -16.90
CA SER A 327 10.61 -10.72 -16.71
C SER A 327 11.93 -10.38 -16.03
N GLY A 328 12.44 -11.31 -15.23
CA GLY A 328 13.75 -11.15 -14.58
C GLY A 328 13.78 -10.18 -13.39
N CYS A 329 12.62 -9.70 -12.93
CA CYS A 329 12.45 -8.95 -11.69
C CYS A 329 11.33 -9.57 -10.82
N LEU A 330 11.20 -9.11 -9.58
CA LEU A 330 10.15 -9.59 -8.67
C LEU A 330 8.79 -8.94 -8.98
N PHE A 331 8.80 -7.64 -9.28
CA PHE A 331 7.65 -6.86 -9.73
C PHE A 331 8.13 -5.55 -10.36
N ALA A 332 7.26 -4.88 -11.12
CA ALA A 332 7.59 -3.64 -11.79
C ALA A 332 6.41 -2.68 -11.83
N TYR A 333 6.73 -1.38 -11.91
CA TYR A 333 5.78 -0.29 -12.03
C TYR A 333 6.10 0.59 -13.21
N GLN A 334 5.09 0.93 -14.01
CA GLN A 334 5.18 2.00 -14.99
C GLN A 334 4.83 3.33 -14.31
N LEU A 335 5.74 4.30 -14.37
CA LEU A 335 5.63 5.63 -13.76
C LEU A 335 5.74 6.69 -14.86
N LYS A 336 4.91 7.74 -14.79
CA LYS A 336 5.03 8.92 -15.65
C LYS A 336 6.35 9.65 -15.34
N ASP A 337 6.99 10.23 -16.35
CA ASP A 337 8.28 10.93 -16.19
C ASP A 337 8.20 12.07 -15.16
N ALA A 338 7.05 12.75 -15.05
CA ALA A 338 6.80 13.80 -14.07
C ALA A 338 6.87 13.33 -12.60
N GLU A 339 6.61 12.05 -12.32
CA GLU A 339 6.63 11.47 -10.96
C GLU A 339 7.97 10.80 -10.64
N LEU A 340 8.75 10.46 -11.67
CA LEU A 340 9.90 9.58 -11.54
C LEU A 340 10.97 10.12 -10.59
N ALA A 341 11.31 11.41 -10.68
CA ALA A 341 12.36 12.00 -9.86
C ALA A 341 12.05 11.89 -8.36
N GLU A 342 10.79 12.12 -7.97
CA GLU A 342 10.33 12.00 -6.59
C GLU A 342 10.41 10.54 -6.11
N GLU A 343 10.00 9.60 -6.95
CA GLU A 343 10.01 8.17 -6.62
C GLU A 343 11.41 7.57 -6.50
N LEU A 344 12.35 8.00 -7.35
CA LEU A 344 13.74 7.59 -7.27
C LEU A 344 14.41 8.11 -6.00
N ARG A 345 14.12 9.36 -5.61
CA ARG A 345 14.63 9.93 -4.36
C ARG A 345 14.06 9.18 -3.16
N PHE A 346 12.76 8.92 -3.14
CA PHE A 346 12.12 8.11 -2.09
C PHE A 346 12.76 6.72 -1.96
N ALA A 347 12.97 6.02 -3.07
CA ALA A 347 13.59 4.69 -3.08
C ALA A 347 15.00 4.71 -2.47
N ARG A 348 15.78 5.75 -2.72
CA ARG A 348 17.15 5.92 -2.20
C ARG A 348 17.15 6.34 -0.73
N GLU A 349 16.28 7.25 -0.33
CA GLU A 349 16.32 7.86 1.00
C GLU A 349 15.55 7.06 2.06
N ALA A 350 14.37 6.53 1.72
CA ALA A 350 13.50 5.84 2.68
C ALA A 350 13.71 4.32 2.73
N LEU A 351 14.16 3.73 1.62
CA LEU A 351 14.39 2.29 1.48
C LEU A 351 15.86 1.93 1.29
N TRP A 352 16.76 2.92 1.19
CA TRP A 352 18.19 2.74 0.96
C TRP A 352 18.50 1.87 -0.27
N LEU A 353 17.69 1.96 -1.33
CA LEU A 353 17.89 1.18 -2.55
C LEU A 353 18.85 1.87 -3.51
N ASN A 354 19.57 1.07 -4.30
CA ASN A 354 20.43 1.57 -5.36
C ASN A 354 19.91 1.23 -6.75
N GLU A 355 20.05 2.20 -7.65
CA GLU A 355 19.79 1.99 -9.07
C GLU A 355 20.96 1.26 -9.70
N VAL A 356 20.67 0.20 -10.44
CA VAL A 356 21.67 -0.48 -11.25
C VAL A 356 21.76 0.21 -12.60
N VAL A 357 22.81 1.00 -12.78
CA VAL A 357 23.16 1.57 -14.10
C VAL A 357 23.93 0.49 -14.87
N GLY A 358 23.27 -0.19 -15.81
CA GLY A 358 23.83 -1.41 -16.43
C GLY A 358 23.32 -1.70 -17.85
N SER A 359 24.08 -1.18 -18.82
CA SER A 359 24.29 -1.54 -20.23
C SER A 359 23.66 -2.82 -20.84
N ARG A 360 23.08 -2.60 -22.04
CA ARG A 360 22.86 -3.51 -23.18
C ARG A 360 21.90 -4.69 -22.98
N GLN A 361 20.80 -4.61 -23.74
CA GLN A 361 20.16 -5.74 -24.39
C GLN A 361 21.23 -6.76 -24.80
N ARG A 362 21.17 -7.98 -24.26
CA ARG A 362 21.77 -9.11 -24.96
C ARG A 362 20.88 -9.40 -26.18
N PRO A 363 21.48 -9.62 -27.35
CA PRO A 363 20.77 -9.80 -28.62
C PRO A 363 19.78 -10.96 -28.59
#